data_AF-A0A396I787-F1
#
_entry.id   AF-A0A396I787-F1
#
_cell.length_a   1.000
_cell.length_b   1.000
_cell.length_c   1.000
_cell.angle_alpha   90.00
_cell.angle_beta   90.00
_cell.angle_gamma   90.00
#
_symmetry.space_group_name_H-M   'P 1'
#
loop_
_entity.id
_entity.type
_entity.pdbx_description
1 polymer ?
#
loop_
_entity_poly.entity_id
_entity_poly.type
_entity_poly.pdbx_seq_one_letter_code
_entity_poly.pdbx_strand_id
1 'polypeptide(L)' 'MQSVENMVEVIKFVNVIIIFISLFPFAMTVDANIVSCTQDFDCQTKICPFHLQPKCIVLEILPHSLSGGICGCD' A
#
# COMPACT_ATOMS: atom_id res chain seq x y z
N MET A 1 -40.11 -8.31 -18.88
CA MET A 1 -39.98 -7.45 -17.68
C MET A 1 -38.99 -8.04 -16.68
N GLN A 2 -39.11 -9.33 -16.35
CA GLN A 2 -38.22 -10.09 -15.44
C GLN A 2 -36.71 -10.03 -15.79
N SER A 3 -36.33 -10.00 -17.07
CA SER A 3 -34.91 -9.89 -17.49
C SER A 3 -34.26 -8.54 -17.15
N VAL A 4 -35.04 -7.47 -17.01
CA VAL A 4 -34.53 -6.13 -16.71
C VAL A 4 -34.30 -5.98 -15.21
N GLU A 5 -35.15 -6.59 -14.39
CA GLU A 5 -34.99 -6.66 -12.93
C GLU A 5 -33.69 -7.38 -12.57
N ASN A 6 -33.41 -8.51 -13.23
CA ASN A 6 -32.16 -9.26 -13.03
C ASN A 6 -30.92 -8.42 -13.38
N MET A 7 -30.97 -7.64 -14.46
CA MET A 7 -29.85 -6.76 -14.84
C MET A 7 -29.64 -5.64 -13.82
N VAL A 8 -30.72 -5.07 -13.29
CA VAL A 8 -30.68 -4.02 -12.26
C VAL A 8 -30.09 -4.54 -10.95
N GLU A 9 -30.45 -5.76 -10.53
CA GLU A 9 -29.86 -6.39 -9.34
C GLU A 9 -28.37 -6.67 -9.52
N VAL A 10 -27.96 -7.18 -10.68
CA VAL A 10 -26.54 -7.42 -10.99
C VAL A 10 -25.76 -6.10 -10.98
N ILE A 11 -26.28 -5.03 -11.59
CA ILE A 11 -25.62 -3.71 -11.59
C ILE A 11 -25.48 -3.17 -10.17
N LYS A 12 -26.52 -3.32 -9.32
CA LYS A 12 -26.45 -2.90 -7.91
C LYS A 12 -25.37 -3.65 -7.15
N PHE A 13 -25.30 -4.97 -7.31
CA PHE A 13 -24.29 -5.81 -6.66
C PHE A 13 -22.87 -5.43 -7.10
N VAL A 14 -22.66 -5.26 -8.40
CA VAL A 14 -21.36 -4.83 -8.96
C VAL A 14 -20.96 -3.45 -8.44
N ASN A 15 -21.88 -2.49 -8.37
CA ASN A 15 -21.58 -1.15 -7.85
C ASN A 15 -21.11 -1.18 -6.39
N VAL A 16 -21.77 -1.98 -5.55
CA VAL A 16 -21.36 -2.15 -4.15
C VAL A 16 -19.95 -2.70 -4.05
N ILE A 17 -19.62 -3.73 -4.85
CA ILE A 17 -18.26 -4.30 -4.91
C ILE A 17 -17.23 -3.26 -5.36
N ILE A 18 -17.53 -2.48 -6.41
CA ILE A 18 -16.63 -1.44 -6.91
C ILE A 18 -16.34 -0.40 -5.83
N ILE A 19 -17.37 0.02 -5.07
CA ILE A 19 -17.19 0.96 -3.95
C ILE A 19 -16.26 0.37 -2.89
N PHE A 20 -16.45 -0.89 -2.50
CA PHE A 20 -15.57 -1.56 -1.54
C PHE A 20 -14.12 -1.65 -2.05
N ILE A 21 -13.92 -2.09 -3.30
CA ILE A 21 -12.59 -2.19 -3.91
C ILE A 21 -11.94 -0.81 -4.06
N SER A 22 -12.71 0.26 -4.28
CA SER A 22 -12.17 1.62 -4.44
C SER A 22 -11.77 2.25 -3.10
N LEU A 23 -12.53 1.97 -2.04
CA LEU A 23 -12.25 2.47 -0.69
C LEU A 23 -11.14 1.69 0.03
N PHE A 24 -10.97 0.41 -0.32
CA PHE A 24 -10.02 -0.50 0.33
C PHE A 24 -8.55 -0.07 0.21
N PRO A 25 -8.03 0.39 -0.95
CA PRO A 25 -6.69 0.95 -1.06
C PRO A 25 -6.49 2.16 -0.16
N PHE A 26 -7.49 3.04 -0.07
CA PHE A 26 -7.45 4.24 0.77
C PHE A 26 -7.44 3.91 2.27
N ALA A 27 -8.09 2.81 2.65
CA ALA A 27 -8.04 2.27 4.00
C ALA A 27 -6.79 1.43 4.28
N MET A 28 -6.11 0.93 3.25
CA MET A 28 -4.83 0.22 3.38
C MET A 28 -3.62 1.15 3.35
N THR A 29 -3.76 2.37 2.81
CA THR A 29 -2.67 3.37 2.80
C THR A 29 -2.30 3.90 4.19
N VAL A 30 -3.03 3.52 5.25
CA VAL A 30 -2.73 3.95 6.62
C VAL A 30 -1.80 3.02 7.41
N ASP A 31 -1.43 1.84 6.90
CA ASP A 31 -0.52 0.97 7.65
C ASP A 31 0.26 -0.04 6.78
N ALA A 32 0.65 0.37 5.57
CA ALA A 32 1.91 -0.15 5.08
C ALA A 32 2.96 0.53 5.95
N ASN A 33 3.65 -0.22 6.82
CA ASN A 33 4.82 0.20 7.61
C ASN A 33 5.99 0.64 6.70
N ILE A 34 5.71 1.54 5.76
CA ILE A 34 6.69 2.26 4.98
C ILE A 34 7.22 3.31 5.94
N VAL A 35 8.13 2.87 6.81
CA VAL A 35 8.98 3.78 7.56
C VAL A 35 9.81 4.49 6.50
N SER A 36 9.36 5.68 6.13
CA SER A 36 10.10 6.57 5.25
C SER A 36 11.41 6.90 5.94
N CYS A 37 12.52 6.57 5.30
CA CYS A 37 13.86 6.85 5.79
C CYS A 37 14.56 7.82 4.86
N THR A 38 15.49 8.60 5.39
CA THR A 38 16.43 9.40 4.60
C THR A 38 17.85 8.87 4.72
N GLN A 39 18.14 8.24 5.85
CA GLN A 39 19.42 7.62 6.18
C GLN A 39 19.17 6.23 6.78
N ASP A 40 20.18 5.36 6.72
CA ASP A 40 20.09 4.00 7.27
C ASP A 40 19.76 3.98 8.78
N PHE A 41 20.18 5.02 9.51
CA PHE A 41 19.90 5.16 10.94
C PHE A 41 18.41 5.40 11.27
N ASP A 42 17.63 5.89 10.30
CA ASP A 42 16.18 6.09 10.48
C ASP A 42 15.45 4.73 10.59
N CYS A 43 16.11 3.64 10.19
CA CYS A 43 15.56 2.29 10.23
C CYS A 43 15.89 1.57 11.53
N GLN A 44 14.85 1.09 12.22
CA GLN A 44 15.05 0.35 13.47
C GLN A 44 15.78 -0.99 13.21
N THR A 45 16.78 -1.27 14.04
CA THR A 45 17.60 -2.49 14.00
C THR A 45 16.84 -3.79 14.24
N LYS A 46 15.59 -3.74 14.70
CA LYS A 46 14.77 -4.93 14.96
C LYS A 46 13.97 -5.42 13.75
N ILE A 47 14.02 -4.71 12.63
CA ILE A 47 13.25 -5.04 11.42
C ILE A 47 13.92 -6.21 10.67
N CYS A 48 15.23 -6.41 10.85
CA CYS A 48 16.02 -7.39 10.11
C CYS A 48 16.49 -8.57 10.98
N PRO A 49 16.60 -9.79 10.40
CA PRO A 49 17.26 -10.89 11.07
C PRO A 49 18.73 -10.56 11.33
N PHE A 50 19.35 -11.19 12.34
CA PHE A 50 20.70 -10.86 12.86
C PHE A 50 21.82 -10.77 11.80
N HIS A 51 21.64 -11.41 10.64
CA HIS A 51 22.62 -11.43 9.57
C HIS A 51 22.50 -10.28 8.56
N LEU A 52 21.43 -9.50 8.60
CA LEU A 52 21.16 -8.40 7.67
C LEU A 52 21.10 -7.09 8.43
N GLN A 53 21.64 -6.03 7.84
CA GLN A 53 21.57 -4.70 8.43
C GLN A 53 20.38 -3.93 7.85
N PRO A 54 19.64 -3.18 8.69
CA PRO A 54 18.61 -2.29 8.17
C PRO A 54 19.26 -1.20 7.32
N LYS A 55 18.77 -1.02 6.09
CA LYS A 55 19.21 0.04 5.18
C LYS A 55 18.02 0.81 4.63
N CYS A 56 18.29 2.06 4.29
CA CYS A 56 17.35 2.90 3.59
C CYS A 56 17.48 2.67 2.08
N ILE A 57 16.53 1.93 1.51
CA ILE A 57 16.49 1.60 0.09
C ILE A 57 15.70 2.68 -0.64
N VAL A 58 16.38 3.45 -1.47
CA VAL A 58 15.73 4.49 -2.29
C VAL A 58 14.96 3.82 -3.43
N LEU A 59 13.64 3.98 -3.42
CA LEU A 59 12.76 3.50 -4.50
C LEU A 59 12.68 4.58 -5.57
N GLU A 60 13.35 4.37 -6.70
CA GLU A 60 13.36 5.28 -7.87
C GLU A 60 11.97 5.50 -8.51
N ILE A 61 10.96 4.72 -8.11
CA ILE A 61 9.58 4.77 -8.61
C ILE A 61 8.67 5.76 -7.85
N LEU A 62 9.12 6.33 -6.73
CA LEU A 62 8.34 7.32 -5.98
C LEU A 62 8.61 8.74 -6.54
N PRO A 63 7.57 9.58 -6.71
CA PRO A 63 7.74 10.94 -7.23
C PRO A 63 8.69 11.73 -6.34
N HIS A 64 9.54 12.54 -6.98
CA HIS A 64 10.58 13.41 -6.42
C HIS A 64 10.20 14.24 -5.16
N SER A 65 8.91 14.34 -4.82
CA SER A 65 8.42 14.98 -3.59
C SER A 65 8.59 14.13 -2.32
N LEU A 66 8.91 12.83 -2.43
CA LEU A 66 9.38 12.02 -1.31
C LEU A 66 10.89 11.80 -1.48
N SER A 67 11.70 12.73 -0.96
CA SER A 67 13.16 12.55 -0.86
C SER A 67 13.51 11.56 0.26
N GLY A 68 12.94 10.36 0.22
CA GLY A 68 13.10 9.32 1.22
C GLY A 68 12.94 7.93 0.63
N GLY A 69 13.73 6.98 1.12
CA GLY A 69 13.62 5.57 0.81
C GLY A 69 12.69 4.84 1.76
N ILE A 70 12.72 3.52 1.68
CA ILE A 70 12.02 2.61 2.58
C ILE A 70 13.04 1.75 3.34
N CYS A 71 12.74 1.43 4.59
CA CYS A 71 13.57 0.52 5.36
C CYS A 71 13.50 -0.90 4.79
N GLY A 72 14.66 -1.44 4.39
CA GLY A 72 14.84 -2.81 3.96
C GLY A 72 16.04 -3.47 4.66
N CYS A 73 16.31 -4.73 4.33
CA CYS A 73 17.41 -5.50 4.89
C CYS A 73 18.37 -5.88 3.75
N ASP A 74 19.66 -5.58 3.93
CA ASP A 74 20.76 -5.91 3.00
C ASP A 74 21.91 -6.59 3.75
#